data_AF-A0A832SG89-F1
#
_entry.id   AF-A0A832SG89-F1
#
_cell.length_a   1.000
_cell.length_b   1.000
_cell.length_c   1.000
_cell.angle_alpha   90.00
_cell.angle_beta   90.00
_cell.angle_gamma   90.00
#
_symmetry.space_group_name_H-M   'P 1'
#
loop_
_entity.id
_entity.type
_entity.pdbx_description
1 polymer ?
#
loop_
_entity_poly.entity_id
_entity_poly.type
_entity_poly.pdbx_seq_one_letter_code
_entity_poly.pdbx_strand_id
1 'polypeptide(L)'
;SGRGQASDAEIRAEGLNLVMGTTPGIIAIIGCPNYPAGTKDVYNIAEEFLKRNYLVVVSGCSAMDIGMYKDDDGKTLYERYPGTFSGGGLLNTGSCVSNAHITGAAEKVAGIFAQRTLAGNLAEVADYTLNRVGACGLAWGAYSQKAASIGTGCNIYGIPAVLGPHSSKYRRALIAKTYEEDKWKVFDARDGSEMNIPPAPEFLLTTAETWQEALPMMAKACIRPSDNNMGRSIKLTHWMELSKKYLGVEPEDWWKFVRNEADLPLAKREELLKRLEAEQGWEIDWKRKKIISGPKIKFDVSAQPTNLKRLCKEA
;
A
#
# COMPACT_ATOMS: atom_id res chain seq x y z
N SER A 1 5.18 21.57 -12.08
CA SER A 1 5.92 22.19 -10.96
C SER A 1 5.51 21.52 -9.65
N GLY A 2 6.16 21.85 -8.53
CA GLY A 2 5.72 21.37 -7.21
C GLY A 2 4.37 21.98 -6.84
N ARG A 3 3.33 21.16 -6.74
CA ARG A 3 1.94 21.58 -6.51
C ARG A 3 1.65 21.89 -5.04
N GLY A 4 2.44 21.37 -4.11
CA GLY A 4 2.17 21.46 -2.68
C GLY A 4 1.20 20.38 -2.20
N GLN A 5 0.28 20.77 -1.32
CA GLN A 5 -0.58 19.85 -0.58
C GLN A 5 -1.64 19.16 -1.45
N ALA A 6 -2.06 17.96 -1.04
CA ALA A 6 -3.39 17.44 -1.38
C ALA A 6 -4.42 18.38 -0.75
N SER A 7 -5.42 18.85 -1.49
CA SER A 7 -6.47 19.72 -0.95
C SER A 7 -7.48 18.90 -0.14
N ASP A 8 -8.24 19.56 0.73
CA ASP A 8 -9.29 18.87 1.49
C ASP A 8 -10.41 18.33 0.58
N ALA A 9 -10.66 18.99 -0.55
CA ALA A 9 -11.59 18.52 -1.57
C ALA A 9 -11.14 17.18 -2.16
N GLU A 10 -9.86 17.05 -2.51
CA GLU A 10 -9.29 15.78 -2.99
C GLU A 10 -9.30 14.70 -1.90
N ILE A 11 -9.01 15.06 -0.65
CA ILE A 11 -9.10 14.10 0.47
C ILE A 11 -10.53 13.60 0.66
N ARG A 12 -11.56 14.45 0.55
CA ARG A 12 -12.96 14.01 0.60
C ARG A 12 -13.33 13.12 -0.59
N ALA A 13 -12.78 13.41 -1.77
CA ALA A 13 -13.04 12.61 -2.98
C ALA A 13 -12.42 11.21 -2.90
N GLU A 14 -11.20 11.09 -2.37
CA GLU A 14 -10.45 9.82 -2.35
C GLU A 14 -10.49 9.06 -1.02
N GLY A 15 -10.85 9.72 0.10
CA GLY A 15 -10.74 9.14 1.43
C GLY A 15 -11.49 7.81 1.57
N LEU A 16 -12.72 7.73 1.05
CA LEU A 16 -13.50 6.50 1.04
C LEU A 16 -12.82 5.41 0.19
N ASN A 17 -12.37 5.76 -1.01
CA ASN A 17 -11.80 4.79 -1.94
C ASN A 17 -10.47 4.21 -1.41
N LEU A 18 -9.64 5.04 -0.77
CA LEU A 18 -8.40 4.62 -0.15
C LEU A 18 -8.63 3.69 1.06
N VAL A 19 -9.64 3.99 1.89
CA VAL A 19 -9.95 3.20 3.09
C VAL A 19 -10.66 1.89 2.75
N MET A 20 -11.52 1.89 1.74
CA MET A 20 -12.15 0.68 1.22
C MET A 20 -11.18 -0.18 0.39
N GLY A 21 -10.14 0.46 -0.18
CA GLY A 21 -9.13 -0.17 -1.03
C GLY A 21 -9.48 -0.21 -2.52
N THR A 22 -10.57 0.45 -2.94
CA THR A 22 -10.98 0.54 -4.35
C THR A 22 -10.10 1.48 -5.16
N THR A 23 -9.53 2.51 -4.52
CA THR A 23 -8.27 3.10 -4.96
C THR A 23 -7.16 2.22 -4.38
N PRO A 24 -6.35 1.51 -5.19
CA PRO A 24 -5.48 0.45 -4.70
C PRO A 24 -4.44 0.90 -3.65
N GLY A 25 -4.03 2.15 -3.70
CA GLY A 25 -3.21 2.77 -2.67
C GLY A 25 -2.48 4.02 -3.15
N ILE A 26 -1.85 4.70 -2.21
CA ILE A 26 -0.93 5.82 -2.46
C ILE A 26 0.48 5.27 -2.67
N ILE A 27 1.08 5.60 -3.82
CA ILE A 27 2.47 5.27 -4.14
C ILE A 27 3.31 6.53 -4.10
N ALA A 28 4.21 6.64 -3.12
CA ALA A 28 5.04 7.82 -2.94
C ALA A 28 6.46 7.60 -3.48
N ILE A 29 6.80 8.09 -4.67
CA ILE A 29 8.12 7.94 -5.28
C ILE A 29 8.97 9.18 -5.03
N ILE A 30 9.94 9.06 -4.13
CA ILE A 30 10.65 10.18 -3.53
C ILE A 30 12.15 9.91 -3.46
N GLY A 31 12.90 10.91 -3.00
CA GLY A 31 14.25 10.71 -2.50
C GLY A 31 15.33 11.07 -3.51
N CYS A 32 16.50 10.45 -3.32
CA CYS A 32 17.75 10.84 -3.96
C CYS A 32 18.03 9.99 -5.21
N PRO A 33 19.02 10.37 -6.06
CA PRO A 33 19.28 9.69 -7.33
C PRO A 33 20.43 8.66 -7.28
N ASN A 34 20.71 8.03 -6.13
CA ASN A 34 21.72 6.98 -6.02
C ASN A 34 21.15 5.62 -6.43
N TYR A 35 20.65 5.53 -7.66
CA TYR A 35 19.98 4.34 -8.20
C TYR A 35 20.98 3.24 -8.59
N PRO A 36 20.63 1.95 -8.45
CA PRO A 36 21.53 0.84 -8.81
C PRO A 36 21.75 0.70 -10.32
N ALA A 37 20.77 1.05 -11.15
CA ALA A 37 20.75 0.75 -12.59
C ALA A 37 20.26 1.91 -13.47
N GLY A 38 20.44 3.16 -13.01
CA GLY A 38 20.06 4.37 -13.74
C GLY A 38 18.70 4.94 -13.35
N THR A 39 18.34 6.07 -13.95
CA THR A 39 17.21 6.90 -13.50
C THR A 39 15.86 6.48 -14.12
N LYS A 40 15.84 5.62 -15.15
CA LYS A 40 14.60 5.18 -15.82
C LYS A 40 13.73 4.28 -14.95
N ASP A 41 14.31 3.66 -13.91
CA ASP A 41 13.58 2.79 -12.99
C ASP A 41 12.39 3.49 -12.35
N VAL A 42 12.57 4.73 -11.86
CA VAL A 42 11.47 5.48 -11.22
C VAL A 42 10.38 5.86 -12.23
N TYR A 43 10.72 6.07 -13.50
CA TYR A 43 9.74 6.26 -14.58
C TYR A 43 8.94 4.98 -14.82
N ASN A 44 9.61 3.83 -14.97
CA ASN A 44 8.96 2.55 -15.22
C ASN A 44 8.01 2.17 -14.08
N ILE A 45 8.44 2.38 -12.82
CA ILE A 45 7.63 2.12 -11.65
C ILE A 45 6.41 3.05 -11.61
N ALA A 46 6.61 4.35 -11.82
CA ALA A 46 5.52 5.32 -11.83
C ALA A 46 4.48 4.99 -12.90
N GLU A 47 4.93 4.70 -14.12
CA GLU A 47 4.05 4.37 -15.24
C GLU A 47 3.20 3.12 -14.94
N GLU A 48 3.80 2.05 -14.40
CA GLU A 48 3.07 0.82 -14.13
C GLU A 48 1.98 1.03 -13.07
N PHE A 49 2.25 1.83 -12.03
CA PHE A 49 1.26 2.17 -11.01
C PHE A 49 0.16 3.10 -11.53
N LEU A 50 0.51 4.08 -12.37
CA LEU A 50 -0.47 4.97 -13.02
C LEU A 50 -1.42 4.20 -13.95
N LYS A 51 -0.90 3.28 -14.77
CA LYS A 51 -1.71 2.38 -15.62
C LYS A 51 -2.68 1.50 -14.82
N ARG A 52 -2.35 1.22 -13.57
CA ARG A 52 -3.15 0.40 -12.64
C ARG A 52 -4.02 1.24 -11.71
N ASN A 53 -4.21 2.53 -12.02
CA ASN A 53 -5.08 3.45 -11.29
C ASN A 53 -4.69 3.66 -9.82
N TYR A 54 -3.43 3.41 -9.44
CA TYR A 54 -2.90 3.86 -8.15
C TYR A 54 -2.76 5.39 -8.15
N LEU A 55 -2.80 5.97 -6.96
CA LEU A 55 -2.54 7.39 -6.77
C LEU A 55 -1.02 7.57 -6.59
N VAL A 56 -0.34 8.18 -7.55
CA VAL A 56 1.11 8.36 -7.49
C VAL A 56 1.45 9.78 -7.06
N VAL A 57 2.20 9.91 -5.96
CA VAL A 57 2.74 11.19 -5.48
C VAL A 57 4.27 11.16 -5.56
N VAL A 58 4.88 12.26 -5.97
CA VAL A 58 6.33 12.34 -6.16
C VAL A 58 6.91 13.61 -5.54
N SER A 59 8.20 13.55 -5.19
CA SER A 59 8.96 14.72 -4.72
C SER A 59 10.46 14.60 -5.04
N GLY A 60 11.17 15.72 -4.95
CA GLY A 60 12.65 15.73 -5.00
C GLY A 60 13.23 15.24 -6.32
N CYS A 61 14.37 14.53 -6.25
CA CYS A 61 15.10 14.09 -7.44
C CYS A 61 14.28 13.10 -8.27
N SER A 62 13.57 12.17 -7.63
CA SER A 62 12.74 11.22 -8.35
C SER A 62 11.60 11.89 -9.13
N ALA A 63 11.04 13.00 -8.62
CA ALA A 63 10.07 13.79 -9.38
C ALA A 63 10.67 14.44 -10.64
N MET A 64 11.97 14.75 -10.63
CA MET A 64 12.70 15.24 -11.80
C MET A 64 12.92 14.09 -12.79
N ASP A 65 13.49 12.98 -12.32
CA ASP A 65 13.87 11.83 -13.15
C ASP A 65 12.68 11.19 -13.87
N ILE A 66 11.52 11.11 -13.21
CA ILE A 66 10.25 10.65 -13.81
C ILE A 66 9.85 11.51 -15.03
N GLY A 67 10.21 12.79 -15.05
CA GLY A 67 9.91 13.70 -16.16
C GLY A 67 10.96 13.69 -17.29
N MET A 68 12.05 12.95 -17.15
CA MET A 68 13.16 12.92 -18.12
C MET A 68 12.94 11.96 -19.29
N TYR A 69 11.86 11.18 -19.24
CA TYR A 69 11.55 10.15 -20.23
C TYR A 69 10.21 10.42 -20.89
N LYS A 70 10.10 9.95 -22.13
CA LYS A 70 8.93 10.07 -22.99
C LYS A 70 8.53 8.70 -23.50
N ASP A 71 7.26 8.54 -23.80
CA ASP A 71 6.74 7.40 -24.54
C ASP A 71 6.99 7.53 -26.05
N ASP A 72 6.46 6.58 -26.83
CA ASP A 72 6.60 6.53 -28.29
C ASP A 72 5.95 7.73 -28.99
N ASP A 73 4.96 8.37 -28.36
CA ASP A 73 4.31 9.61 -28.82
C ASP A 73 5.07 10.88 -28.39
N GLY A 74 6.22 10.73 -27.74
CA GLY A 74 7.05 11.84 -27.28
C GLY A 74 6.49 12.57 -26.05
N LYS A 75 5.60 11.94 -25.28
CA LYS A 75 4.92 12.48 -24.11
C LYS A 75 5.49 11.95 -22.80
N THR A 76 5.70 12.86 -21.85
CA THR A 76 6.09 12.54 -20.47
C THR A 76 4.92 11.99 -19.66
N LEU A 77 5.19 11.36 -18.50
CA LEU A 77 4.10 10.94 -17.60
C LEU A 77 3.25 12.12 -17.09
N TYR A 78 3.85 13.30 -16.91
CA TYR A 78 3.12 14.50 -16.51
C TYR A 78 2.18 15.04 -17.60
N GLU A 79 2.44 14.73 -18.88
CA GLU A 79 1.53 15.06 -19.98
C GLU A 79 0.42 14.02 -20.16
N ARG A 80 0.71 12.76 -19.82
CA ARG A 80 -0.20 11.62 -20.03
C ARG A 80 -1.20 11.43 -18.89
N TYR A 81 -0.83 11.83 -17.67
CA TYR A 81 -1.62 11.61 -16.47
C TYR A 81 -1.95 12.92 -15.76
N PRO A 82 -3.15 13.06 -15.18
CA PRO A 82 -3.56 14.29 -14.51
C PRO A 82 -2.77 14.54 -13.22
N GLY A 83 -2.48 15.80 -12.93
CA GLY A 83 -1.78 16.25 -11.72
C GLY A 83 -2.64 16.29 -10.44
N THR A 84 -3.60 15.38 -10.31
CA THR A 84 -4.60 15.32 -9.23
C THR A 84 -4.23 14.28 -8.17
N PHE A 85 -4.67 14.51 -6.93
CA PHE A 85 -4.62 13.49 -5.87
C PHE A 85 -5.84 12.58 -6.05
N SER A 86 -5.77 11.68 -7.03
CA SER A 86 -6.83 10.70 -7.35
C SER A 86 -6.23 9.42 -7.93
N GLY A 87 -7.02 8.33 -7.99
CA GLY A 87 -6.61 7.12 -8.73
C GLY A 87 -6.19 7.46 -10.17
N GLY A 88 -5.02 6.97 -10.59
CA GLY A 88 -4.44 7.26 -11.91
C GLY A 88 -3.81 8.65 -12.06
N GLY A 89 -3.76 9.45 -10.99
CA GLY A 89 -3.12 10.76 -10.97
C GLY A 89 -1.63 10.71 -10.62
N LEU A 90 -0.85 11.64 -11.20
CA LEU A 90 0.57 11.86 -10.92
C LEU A 90 0.80 13.24 -10.29
N LEU A 91 0.91 13.29 -8.98
CA LEU A 91 1.06 14.53 -8.22
C LEU A 91 2.51 14.78 -7.81
N ASN A 92 3.17 15.76 -8.44
CA ASN A 92 4.42 16.31 -7.93
C ASN A 92 4.15 17.29 -6.77
N THR A 93 4.47 16.87 -5.54
CA THR A 93 4.27 17.67 -4.32
C THR A 93 5.30 18.79 -4.16
N GLY A 94 6.50 18.64 -4.74
CA GLY A 94 7.57 19.64 -4.72
C GLY A 94 8.93 19.07 -4.35
N SER A 95 9.70 19.86 -3.59
CA SER A 95 11.07 19.50 -3.19
C SER A 95 11.06 18.49 -2.03
N CYS A 96 12.24 18.09 -1.51
CA CYS A 96 12.29 17.10 -0.44
C CYS A 96 11.56 17.51 0.86
N VAL A 97 11.39 18.80 1.14
CA VAL A 97 10.60 19.26 2.31
C VAL A 97 9.09 19.07 2.08
N SER A 98 8.64 18.99 0.83
CA SER A 98 7.25 18.71 0.46
C SER A 98 6.81 17.27 0.77
N ASN A 99 7.73 16.38 1.16
CA ASN A 99 7.37 15.05 1.68
C ASN A 99 6.45 15.13 2.91
N ALA A 100 6.48 16.23 3.66
CA ALA A 100 5.52 16.48 4.74
C ALA A 100 4.06 16.52 4.25
N HIS A 101 3.82 16.85 2.97
CA HIS A 101 2.48 16.82 2.40
C HIS A 101 2.02 15.41 2.02
N ILE A 102 2.94 14.45 1.89
CA ILE A 102 2.62 13.05 1.60
C ILE A 102 2.10 12.37 2.87
N THR A 103 2.85 12.44 3.98
CA THR A 103 2.34 11.96 5.28
C THR A 103 1.13 12.78 5.71
N GLY A 104 1.17 14.10 5.50
CA GLY A 104 0.04 14.99 5.75
C GLY A 104 -1.22 14.60 4.98
N ALA A 105 -1.13 14.05 3.76
CA ALA A 105 -2.30 13.55 3.05
C ALA A 105 -2.91 12.33 3.75
N ALA A 106 -2.10 11.37 4.21
CA ALA A 106 -2.56 10.21 4.99
C ALA A 106 -3.17 10.64 6.35
N GLU A 107 -2.52 11.58 7.04
CA GLU A 107 -3.03 12.20 8.27
C GLU A 107 -4.39 12.87 8.03
N LYS A 108 -4.56 13.57 6.90
CA LYS A 108 -5.83 14.18 6.53
C LYS A 108 -6.90 13.18 6.12
N VAL A 109 -6.57 11.99 5.60
CA VAL A 109 -7.55 10.92 5.44
C VAL A 109 -8.12 10.53 6.82
N ALA A 110 -7.27 10.35 7.83
CA ALA A 110 -7.73 10.07 9.19
C ALA A 110 -8.54 11.25 9.78
N GLY A 111 -8.08 12.49 9.60
CA GLY A 111 -8.72 13.68 10.18
C GLY A 111 -10.01 14.12 9.49
N ILE A 112 -10.07 14.06 8.16
CA ILE A 112 -11.20 14.57 7.36
C ILE A 112 -12.21 13.47 7.07
N PHE A 113 -11.76 12.34 6.52
CA PHE A 113 -12.68 11.26 6.14
C PHE A 113 -13.12 10.48 7.39
N ALA A 114 -12.18 10.11 8.26
CA ALA A 114 -12.49 9.32 9.46
C ALA A 114 -12.79 10.15 10.72
N GLN A 115 -12.74 11.48 10.60
CA GLN A 115 -13.03 12.45 11.67
C GLN A 115 -12.24 12.19 12.96
N ARG A 116 -10.99 11.73 12.86
CA ARG A 116 -10.10 11.54 14.02
C ARG A 116 -9.47 12.86 14.44
N THR A 117 -9.33 13.06 15.75
CA THR A 117 -8.61 14.21 16.29
C THR A 117 -7.13 14.11 15.94
N LEU A 118 -6.55 15.17 15.36
CA LEU A 118 -5.12 15.22 15.01
C LEU A 118 -4.24 15.75 16.15
N ALA A 119 -4.72 16.73 16.91
CA ALA A 119 -3.93 17.41 17.93
C ALA A 119 -3.46 16.43 19.03
N GLY A 120 -2.14 16.31 19.20
CA GLY A 120 -1.53 15.46 20.24
C GLY A 120 -1.82 13.96 20.11
N ASN A 121 -2.26 13.48 18.94
CA ASN A 121 -2.84 12.13 18.80
C ASN A 121 -2.16 11.26 17.73
N LEU A 122 -0.84 11.41 17.55
CA LEU A 122 -0.08 10.71 16.52
C LEU A 122 -0.32 9.20 16.52
N ALA A 123 -0.32 8.56 17.69
CA ALA A 123 -0.45 7.10 17.79
C ALA A 123 -1.77 6.58 17.20
N GLU A 124 -2.90 7.26 17.43
CA GLU A 124 -4.18 6.85 16.85
C GLU A 124 -4.22 7.09 15.33
N VAL A 125 -3.67 8.22 14.86
CA VAL A 125 -3.59 8.52 13.42
C VAL A 125 -2.71 7.50 12.69
N ALA A 126 -1.57 7.14 13.28
CA ALA A 126 -0.67 6.12 12.75
C ALA A 126 -1.32 4.73 12.73
N ASP A 127 -1.98 4.35 13.81
CA ASP A 127 -2.71 3.08 13.90
C ASP A 127 -3.86 3.01 12.88
N TYR A 128 -4.59 4.11 12.69
CA TYR A 128 -5.60 4.22 11.64
C TYR A 128 -5.00 4.00 10.25
N THR A 129 -3.91 4.69 9.92
CA THR A 129 -3.22 4.54 8.64
C THR A 129 -2.74 3.11 8.42
N LEU A 130 -2.08 2.51 9.42
CA LEU A 130 -1.56 1.14 9.34
C LEU A 130 -2.66 0.10 9.11
N ASN A 131 -3.84 0.27 9.73
CA ASN A 131 -4.93 -0.70 9.62
C ASN A 131 -5.82 -0.49 8.39
N ARG A 132 -5.87 0.74 7.83
CA ARG A 132 -6.95 1.13 6.90
C ARG A 132 -6.50 1.83 5.63
N VAL A 133 -5.38 2.56 5.63
CA VAL A 133 -5.00 3.40 4.48
C VAL A 133 -3.89 2.72 3.70
N GLY A 134 -4.24 2.16 2.53
CA GLY A 134 -3.29 1.52 1.63
C GLY A 134 -2.29 2.54 1.08
N ALA A 135 -1.02 2.39 1.43
CA ALA A 135 0.06 3.24 0.96
C ALA A 135 1.41 2.51 1.01
N CYS A 136 2.33 2.88 0.11
CA CYS A 136 3.72 2.47 0.14
C CYS A 136 4.65 3.56 -0.42
N GLY A 137 5.71 3.87 0.30
CA GLY A 137 6.78 4.75 -0.16
C GLY A 137 7.83 4.01 -0.97
N LEU A 138 8.49 4.73 -1.88
CA LEU A 138 9.64 4.29 -2.62
C LEU A 138 10.72 5.37 -2.55
N ALA A 139 11.88 5.04 -1.99
CA ALA A 139 13.08 5.86 -2.16
C ALA A 139 14.19 5.05 -2.84
N TRP A 140 14.02 4.87 -4.14
CA TRP A 140 14.82 3.95 -4.95
C TRP A 140 16.31 4.29 -4.95
N GLY A 141 16.66 5.58 -4.96
CA GLY A 141 18.05 6.02 -4.94
C GLY A 141 18.48 6.65 -3.61
N ALA A 142 17.89 6.25 -2.48
CA ALA A 142 18.22 6.87 -1.18
C ALA A 142 19.72 6.74 -0.84
N TYR A 143 20.35 7.87 -0.49
CA TYR A 143 21.73 7.93 0.02
C TYR A 143 21.92 8.86 1.23
N SER A 144 21.09 9.90 1.33
CA SER A 144 21.28 10.96 2.32
C SER A 144 20.64 10.62 3.68
N GLN A 145 21.19 11.18 4.75
CA GLN A 145 20.60 11.09 6.10
C GLN A 145 19.16 11.62 6.13
N LYS A 146 18.82 12.60 5.26
CA LYS A 146 17.44 13.10 5.08
C LYS A 146 16.49 12.00 4.59
N ALA A 147 16.93 11.14 3.69
CA ALA A 147 16.08 10.04 3.20
C ALA A 147 15.78 9.04 4.33
N ALA A 148 16.76 8.74 5.19
CA ALA A 148 16.56 7.89 6.36
C ALA A 148 15.56 8.50 7.36
N SER A 149 15.64 9.81 7.64
CA SER A 149 14.69 10.48 8.53
C SER A 149 13.29 10.58 7.93
N ILE A 150 13.16 10.83 6.61
CA ILE A 150 11.87 10.86 5.92
C ILE A 150 11.21 9.47 5.96
N GLY A 151 11.95 8.41 5.62
CA GLY A 151 11.44 7.03 5.70
C GLY A 151 11.00 6.65 7.11
N THR A 152 11.79 7.02 8.13
CA THR A 152 11.43 6.80 9.55
C THR A 152 10.17 7.58 9.94
N GLY A 153 9.99 8.80 9.41
CA GLY A 153 8.77 9.58 9.58
C GLY A 153 7.55 8.94 8.92
N CYS A 154 7.68 8.32 7.74
CA CYS A 154 6.60 7.51 7.18
C CYS A 154 6.27 6.30 8.07
N ASN A 155 7.29 5.62 8.58
CA ASN A 155 7.11 4.42 9.40
C ASN A 155 6.37 4.68 10.70
N ILE A 156 6.65 5.79 11.40
CA ILE A 156 5.94 6.14 12.64
C ILE A 156 4.45 6.43 12.39
N TYR A 157 4.07 6.80 11.16
CA TYR A 157 2.67 6.96 10.73
C TYR A 157 2.05 5.68 10.15
N GLY A 158 2.71 4.52 10.29
CA GLY A 158 2.17 3.25 9.78
C GLY A 158 2.29 3.09 8.25
N ILE A 159 3.17 3.85 7.61
CA ILE A 159 3.37 3.80 6.16
C ILE A 159 4.65 3.01 5.85
N PRO A 160 4.54 1.88 5.12
CA PRO A 160 5.70 1.10 4.70
C PRO A 160 6.47 1.80 3.58
N ALA A 161 7.76 1.53 3.46
CA ALA A 161 8.59 2.03 2.37
C ALA A 161 9.59 0.99 1.88
N VAL A 162 9.70 0.89 0.55
CA VAL A 162 10.74 0.15 -0.17
C VAL A 162 11.85 1.12 -0.55
N LEU A 163 13.09 0.71 -0.32
CA LEU A 163 14.29 1.47 -0.69
C LEU A 163 15.09 0.68 -1.74
N GLY A 164 15.91 1.36 -2.54
CA GLY A 164 16.85 0.62 -3.41
C GLY A 164 18.00 0.00 -2.63
N PRO A 165 18.79 -0.88 -3.28
CA PRO A 165 19.69 -1.81 -2.59
C PRO A 165 20.82 -1.12 -1.83
N HIS A 166 21.27 0.05 -2.29
CA HIS A 166 22.28 0.85 -1.57
C HIS A 166 21.82 1.30 -0.18
N SER A 167 20.52 1.30 0.09
CA SER A 167 19.96 1.71 1.38
C SER A 167 20.15 0.66 2.48
N SER A 168 20.57 -0.57 2.14
CA SER A 168 21.07 -1.55 3.12
C SER A 168 22.19 -0.95 4.01
N LYS A 169 22.93 0.03 3.49
CA LYS A 169 23.98 0.78 4.20
C LYS A 169 23.45 1.66 5.34
N TYR A 170 22.13 1.88 5.46
CA TYR A 170 21.53 2.52 6.66
C TYR A 170 21.49 1.59 7.88
N ARG A 171 21.92 0.34 7.76
CA ARG A 171 22.18 -0.64 8.84
C ARG A 171 20.95 -1.24 9.52
N ARG A 172 19.76 -0.67 9.36
CA ARG A 172 18.53 -1.17 9.99
C ARG A 172 17.37 -1.19 9.00
N ALA A 173 16.74 -2.36 8.90
CA ALA A 173 15.43 -2.58 8.27
C ALA A 173 14.37 -2.87 9.35
N LEU A 174 13.09 -2.81 8.99
CA LEU A 174 11.94 -3.12 9.84
C LEU A 174 11.05 -4.13 9.11
N ILE A 175 11.29 -5.42 9.33
CA ILE A 175 10.65 -6.53 8.61
C ILE A 175 9.94 -7.43 9.63
N ALA A 176 8.69 -7.78 9.35
CA ALA A 176 7.90 -8.68 10.18
C ALA A 176 8.13 -10.15 9.80
N LYS A 177 7.91 -11.05 10.75
CA LYS A 177 8.00 -12.49 10.51
C LYS A 177 6.64 -13.03 10.08
N THR A 178 6.49 -13.32 8.79
CA THR A 178 5.22 -13.74 8.17
C THR A 178 4.79 -15.17 8.55
N TYR A 179 5.68 -15.94 9.18
CA TYR A 179 5.45 -17.30 9.65
C TYR A 179 5.10 -17.40 11.15
N GLU A 180 5.22 -16.31 11.92
CA GLU A 180 4.88 -16.27 13.34
C GLU A 180 3.44 -15.75 13.51
N GLU A 181 2.45 -16.63 13.65
CA GLU A 181 1.01 -16.29 13.70
C GLU A 181 0.64 -15.34 14.86
N ASP A 182 1.37 -15.39 15.98
CA ASP A 182 1.18 -14.50 17.13
C ASP A 182 1.49 -13.02 16.81
N LYS A 183 2.30 -12.76 15.79
CA LYS A 183 2.64 -11.39 15.34
C LYS A 183 1.52 -10.72 14.54
N TRP A 184 0.50 -11.47 14.15
CA TRP A 184 -0.55 -11.02 13.23
C TRP A 184 -1.91 -10.95 13.92
N LYS A 185 -1.93 -10.27 15.07
CA LYS A 185 -3.12 -10.02 15.87
C LYS A 185 -3.23 -8.56 16.28
N VAL A 186 -4.45 -8.06 16.33
CA VAL A 186 -4.81 -6.73 16.81
C VAL A 186 -6.05 -6.83 17.70
N PHE A 187 -6.47 -5.74 18.32
CA PHE A 187 -7.73 -5.68 19.05
C PHE A 187 -8.86 -5.23 18.13
N ASP A 188 -10.08 -5.70 18.38
CA ASP A 188 -11.30 -5.04 17.88
C ASP A 188 -11.74 -3.97 18.87
N ALA A 189 -11.72 -2.70 18.46
CA ALA A 189 -12.07 -1.60 19.35
C ALA A 189 -13.53 -1.59 19.83
N ARG A 190 -14.40 -2.41 19.23
CA ARG A 190 -15.81 -2.54 19.66
C ARG A 190 -15.97 -3.19 21.02
N ASP A 191 -15.12 -4.16 21.34
CA ASP A 191 -15.24 -5.02 22.53
C ASP A 191 -13.90 -5.38 23.20
N GLY A 192 -12.77 -4.97 22.63
CA GLY A 192 -11.43 -5.25 23.15
C GLY A 192 -10.93 -6.68 22.93
N SER A 193 -11.66 -7.50 22.16
CA SER A 193 -11.24 -8.87 21.83
C SER A 193 -10.05 -8.88 20.86
N GLU A 194 -9.23 -9.94 20.91
CA GLU A 194 -8.17 -10.15 19.93
C GLU A 194 -8.76 -10.68 18.61
N MET A 195 -8.29 -10.14 17.49
CA MET A 195 -8.63 -10.59 16.14
C MET A 195 -7.38 -10.80 15.30
N ASN A 196 -7.40 -11.83 14.45
CA ASN A 196 -6.32 -12.10 13.50
C ASN A 196 -6.39 -11.10 12.33
N ILE A 197 -5.22 -10.67 11.84
CA ILE A 197 -5.07 -9.84 10.63
C ILE A 197 -4.21 -10.55 9.59
N PRO A 198 -4.36 -10.23 8.29
CA PRO A 198 -3.47 -10.78 7.27
C PRO A 198 -2.06 -10.17 7.43
N PRO A 199 -1.01 -10.83 6.91
CA PRO A 199 0.36 -10.32 6.98
C PRO A 199 0.60 -9.16 6.01
N ALA A 200 -0.03 -8.00 6.24
CA ALA A 200 0.14 -6.80 5.41
C ALA A 200 0.02 -5.48 6.21
N PRO A 201 0.98 -4.54 6.03
CA PRO A 201 2.24 -4.74 5.30
C PRO A 201 3.21 -5.66 6.06
N GLU A 202 4.05 -6.42 5.36
CA GLU A 202 5.01 -7.36 5.96
C GLU A 202 6.34 -6.71 6.38
N PHE A 203 6.49 -5.42 6.13
CA PHE A 203 7.61 -4.59 6.55
C PHE A 203 7.13 -3.16 6.71
N LEU A 204 7.88 -2.36 7.47
CA LEU A 204 7.80 -0.90 7.42
C LEU A 204 8.96 -0.30 6.63
N LEU A 205 10.13 -0.93 6.65
CA LEU A 205 11.30 -0.45 5.91
C LEU A 205 12.11 -1.62 5.41
N THR A 206 12.21 -1.77 4.09
CA THR A 206 12.99 -2.84 3.46
C THR A 206 13.71 -2.33 2.21
N THR A 207 14.53 -3.18 1.61
CA THR A 207 15.18 -2.93 0.32
C THR A 207 14.69 -3.92 -0.72
N ALA A 208 14.64 -3.48 -1.98
CA ALA A 208 14.54 -4.36 -3.14
C ALA A 208 15.78 -4.15 -4.04
N GLU A 209 16.22 -5.19 -4.75
CA GLU A 209 17.41 -5.15 -5.60
C GLU A 209 17.13 -4.57 -6.98
N THR A 210 15.97 -4.91 -7.55
CA THR A 210 15.56 -4.47 -8.90
C THR A 210 14.20 -3.78 -8.88
N TRP A 211 13.94 -2.90 -9.85
CA TRP A 211 12.66 -2.20 -9.92
C TRP A 211 11.51 -3.17 -10.24
N GLN A 212 11.80 -4.27 -10.94
CA GLN A 212 10.89 -5.37 -11.23
C GLN A 212 10.42 -6.08 -9.95
N GLU A 213 11.32 -6.25 -8.97
CA GLU A 213 10.99 -6.77 -7.64
C GLU A 213 10.23 -5.75 -6.79
N ALA A 214 10.62 -4.48 -6.86
CA ALA A 214 9.99 -3.42 -6.08
C ALA A 214 8.49 -3.27 -6.41
N LEU A 215 8.08 -3.46 -7.67
CA LEU A 215 6.69 -3.33 -8.12
C LEU A 215 5.69 -4.22 -7.36
N PRO A 216 5.77 -5.56 -7.42
CA PRO A 216 4.86 -6.42 -6.68
C PRO A 216 5.00 -6.23 -5.16
N MET A 217 6.20 -5.94 -4.65
CA MET A 217 6.43 -5.65 -3.24
C MET A 217 5.63 -4.42 -2.77
N MET A 218 5.67 -3.33 -3.53
CA MET A 218 4.93 -2.10 -3.24
C MET A 218 3.41 -2.30 -3.37
N ALA A 219 2.95 -3.06 -4.37
CA ALA A 219 1.54 -3.38 -4.53
C ALA A 219 1.00 -4.21 -3.34
N LYS A 220 1.73 -5.26 -2.92
CA LYS A 220 1.40 -6.06 -1.74
C LYS A 220 1.38 -5.21 -0.48
N ALA A 221 2.35 -4.33 -0.31
CA ALA A 221 2.45 -3.42 0.82
C ALA A 221 1.31 -2.41 0.93
N CYS A 222 0.43 -2.28 -0.08
CA CYS A 222 -0.80 -1.48 -0.01
C CYS A 222 -2.02 -2.24 0.52
N ILE A 223 -1.96 -3.57 0.66
CA ILE A 223 -3.03 -4.37 1.28
C ILE A 223 -3.19 -3.95 2.75
N ARG A 224 -4.43 -3.85 3.23
CA ARG A 224 -4.73 -3.46 4.61
C ARG A 224 -5.75 -4.40 5.25
N PRO A 225 -5.69 -4.62 6.58
CA PRO A 225 -6.67 -5.43 7.29
C PRO A 225 -8.12 -5.06 6.97
N SER A 226 -8.42 -3.76 6.91
CA SER A 226 -9.78 -3.22 6.72
C SER A 226 -10.24 -3.03 5.27
N ASP A 227 -9.50 -3.53 4.26
CA ASP A 227 -10.00 -3.49 2.87
C ASP A 227 -11.40 -4.11 2.80
N ASN A 228 -12.33 -3.52 2.05
CA ASN A 228 -13.59 -4.20 1.77
C ASN A 228 -13.38 -5.31 0.71
N ASN A 229 -14.41 -6.10 0.42
CA ASN A 229 -14.27 -7.20 -0.54
C ASN A 229 -13.78 -6.74 -1.93
N MET A 230 -14.34 -5.64 -2.44
CA MET A 230 -13.97 -5.11 -3.76
C MET A 230 -12.55 -4.55 -3.78
N GLY A 231 -12.16 -3.79 -2.76
CA GLY A 231 -10.81 -3.25 -2.62
C GLY A 231 -9.77 -4.34 -2.47
N ARG A 232 -10.04 -5.37 -1.66
CA ARG A 232 -9.15 -6.53 -1.55
C ARG A 232 -9.00 -7.26 -2.88
N SER A 233 -10.10 -7.49 -3.60
CA SER A 233 -10.08 -8.09 -4.94
C SER A 233 -9.24 -7.30 -5.93
N ILE A 234 -9.36 -5.97 -5.94
CA ILE A 234 -8.54 -5.09 -6.78
C ILE A 234 -7.05 -5.18 -6.42
N LYS A 235 -6.71 -5.06 -5.12
CA LYS A 235 -5.32 -5.11 -4.66
C LYS A 235 -4.67 -6.47 -4.93
N LEU A 236 -5.39 -7.57 -4.71
CA LEU A 236 -4.92 -8.92 -5.04
C LEU A 236 -4.71 -9.08 -6.54
N THR A 237 -5.63 -8.58 -7.37
CA THR A 237 -5.50 -8.60 -8.83
C THR A 237 -4.19 -7.94 -9.25
N HIS A 238 -3.93 -6.71 -8.79
CA HIS A 238 -2.72 -5.99 -9.18
C HIS A 238 -1.44 -6.64 -8.67
N TRP A 239 -1.39 -7.05 -7.39
CA TRP A 239 -0.20 -7.69 -6.83
C TRP A 239 0.14 -9.01 -7.54
N MET A 240 -0.85 -9.89 -7.74
CA MET A 240 -0.65 -11.19 -8.38
C MET A 240 -0.22 -11.01 -9.85
N GLU A 241 -0.83 -10.09 -10.59
CA GLU A 241 -0.45 -9.78 -11.97
C GLU A 241 0.96 -9.18 -12.06
N LEU A 242 1.31 -8.25 -11.17
CA LEU A 242 2.65 -7.66 -11.13
C LEU A 242 3.71 -8.72 -10.82
N SER A 243 3.44 -9.60 -9.85
CA SER A 243 4.33 -10.72 -9.55
C SER A 243 4.52 -11.61 -10.77
N LYS A 244 3.43 -12.00 -11.44
CA LYS A 244 3.53 -12.86 -12.62
C LYS A 244 4.27 -12.18 -13.78
N LYS A 245 4.00 -10.88 -14.01
CA LYS A 245 4.59 -10.09 -15.10
C LYS A 245 6.09 -9.86 -14.91
N TYR A 246 6.52 -9.53 -13.69
CA TYR A 246 7.88 -9.07 -13.43
C TYR A 246 8.79 -10.11 -12.78
N LEU A 247 8.22 -11.09 -12.06
CA LEU A 247 8.96 -12.17 -11.39
C LEU A 247 8.69 -13.55 -12.02
N GLY A 248 7.75 -13.66 -12.97
CA GLY A 248 7.41 -14.93 -13.63
C GLY A 248 6.62 -15.91 -12.74
N VAL A 249 6.46 -15.59 -11.46
CA VAL A 249 5.83 -16.44 -10.43
C VAL A 249 4.54 -15.80 -9.92
N GLU A 250 3.56 -16.64 -9.60
CA GLU A 250 2.42 -16.20 -8.80
C GLU A 250 2.80 -16.26 -7.32
N PRO A 251 2.39 -15.31 -6.47
CA PRO A 251 2.77 -15.32 -5.07
C PRO A 251 2.21 -16.54 -4.37
N GLU A 252 3.04 -17.33 -3.69
CA GLU A 252 2.61 -18.57 -3.02
C GLU A 252 1.65 -18.34 -1.84
N ASP A 253 1.69 -17.15 -1.26
CA ASP A 253 0.96 -16.78 -0.05
C ASP A 253 -0.31 -15.95 -0.33
N TRP A 254 -0.75 -15.88 -1.59
CA TRP A 254 -1.93 -15.11 -2.01
C TRP A 254 -3.20 -15.45 -1.22
N TRP A 255 -3.37 -16.74 -0.88
CA TRP A 255 -4.54 -17.26 -0.17
C TRP A 255 -4.66 -16.72 1.27
N LYS A 256 -3.57 -16.26 1.89
CA LYS A 256 -3.57 -15.68 3.25
C LYS A 256 -4.39 -14.39 3.36
N PHE A 257 -4.70 -13.78 2.21
CA PHE A 257 -5.41 -12.50 2.12
C PHE A 257 -6.88 -12.66 1.72
N VAL A 258 -7.38 -13.88 1.59
CA VAL A 258 -8.75 -14.19 1.19
C VAL A 258 -9.60 -14.50 2.42
N ARG A 259 -10.65 -13.71 2.66
CA ARG A 259 -11.61 -13.91 3.77
C ARG A 259 -12.90 -14.57 3.30
N ASN A 260 -13.26 -14.37 2.03
CA ASN A 260 -14.41 -14.97 1.35
C ASN A 260 -14.19 -14.93 -0.18
N GLU A 261 -15.10 -15.53 -0.95
CA GLU A 261 -15.02 -15.58 -2.42
C GLU A 261 -15.01 -14.21 -3.11
N ALA A 262 -15.55 -13.18 -2.46
CA ALA A 262 -15.65 -11.83 -3.03
C ALA A 262 -14.31 -11.08 -2.96
N ASP A 263 -13.37 -11.50 -2.11
CA ASP A 263 -11.98 -11.02 -2.12
C ASP A 263 -11.19 -11.52 -3.34
N LEU A 264 -11.65 -12.56 -4.04
CA LEU A 264 -10.90 -13.13 -5.16
C LEU A 264 -10.94 -12.22 -6.40
N PRO A 265 -9.83 -12.08 -7.16
CA PRO A 265 -9.80 -11.44 -8.47
C PRO A 265 -10.92 -11.95 -9.37
N LEU A 266 -11.80 -11.04 -9.83
CA LEU A 266 -13.04 -11.41 -10.52
C LEU A 266 -12.79 -12.27 -11.76
N ALA A 267 -11.80 -11.91 -12.59
CA ALA A 267 -11.48 -12.60 -13.82
C ALA A 267 -10.94 -14.03 -13.62
N LYS A 268 -10.25 -14.28 -12.49
CA LYS A 268 -9.65 -15.58 -12.16
C LYS A 268 -10.38 -16.32 -11.03
N ARG A 269 -11.56 -15.83 -10.60
CA ARG A 269 -12.23 -16.33 -9.39
C ARG A 269 -12.45 -17.85 -9.41
N GLU A 270 -12.92 -18.39 -10.52
CA GLU A 270 -13.19 -19.83 -10.61
C GLU A 270 -11.92 -20.67 -10.52
N GLU A 271 -10.85 -20.25 -11.21
CA GLU A 271 -9.53 -20.90 -11.14
C GLU A 271 -8.99 -20.87 -9.71
N LEU A 272 -9.08 -19.72 -9.05
CA LEU A 272 -8.58 -19.54 -7.69
C LEU A 272 -9.38 -20.32 -6.66
N LEU A 273 -10.71 -20.45 -6.82
CA LEU A 273 -11.52 -21.34 -5.97
C LEU A 273 -11.07 -22.81 -6.10
N LYS A 274 -10.75 -23.28 -7.31
CA LYS A 274 -10.27 -24.66 -7.53
C LYS A 274 -8.94 -24.88 -6.82
N ARG A 275 -8.07 -23.87 -6.83
CA ARG A 275 -6.77 -23.92 -6.13
C ARG A 275 -6.91 -23.89 -4.61
N LEU A 276 -7.84 -23.10 -4.06
CA LEU A 276 -8.12 -23.12 -2.61
C LEU A 276 -8.60 -24.50 -2.15
N GLU A 277 -9.48 -25.14 -2.93
CA GLU A 277 -9.93 -26.50 -2.65
C GLU A 277 -8.78 -27.52 -2.77
N ALA A 278 -8.03 -27.49 -3.89
CA ALA A 278 -7.01 -28.49 -4.19
C ALA A 278 -5.71 -28.35 -3.38
N GLU A 279 -5.24 -27.11 -3.14
CA GLU A 279 -3.94 -26.83 -2.53
C GLU A 279 -4.05 -26.52 -1.03
N GLN A 280 -5.15 -25.90 -0.60
CA GLN A 280 -5.35 -25.46 0.79
C GLN A 280 -6.40 -26.28 1.55
N GLY A 281 -7.12 -27.19 0.88
CA GLY A 281 -8.16 -28.02 1.47
C GLY A 281 -9.40 -27.24 1.91
N TRP A 282 -9.71 -26.12 1.27
CA TRP A 282 -10.89 -25.32 1.60
C TRP A 282 -12.17 -25.95 1.05
N GLU A 283 -13.28 -25.84 1.78
CA GLU A 283 -14.57 -26.36 1.34
C GLU A 283 -15.32 -25.33 0.50
N ILE A 284 -15.70 -25.69 -0.72
CA ILE A 284 -16.34 -24.78 -1.68
C ILE A 284 -17.76 -25.27 -2.03
N ASP A 285 -18.75 -24.36 -1.95
CA ASP A 285 -20.06 -24.55 -2.56
C ASP A 285 -19.94 -24.21 -4.05
N TRP A 286 -19.72 -25.21 -4.90
CA TRP A 286 -19.60 -25.03 -6.35
C TRP A 286 -20.87 -24.58 -7.05
N LYS A 287 -22.05 -24.81 -6.45
CA LYS A 287 -23.33 -24.35 -7.00
C LYS A 287 -23.46 -22.84 -6.88
N ARG A 288 -23.01 -22.28 -5.75
CA ARG A 288 -23.04 -20.83 -5.47
C ARG A 288 -21.70 -20.15 -5.72
N LYS A 289 -20.64 -20.90 -6.00
CA LYS A 289 -19.24 -20.48 -6.09
C LYS A 289 -18.78 -19.72 -4.84
N LYS A 290 -19.07 -20.27 -3.64
CA LYS A 290 -18.77 -19.65 -2.34
C LYS A 290 -17.85 -20.50 -1.48
N ILE A 291 -17.09 -19.83 -0.62
CA ILE A 291 -16.21 -20.49 0.36
C ILE A 291 -17.04 -20.82 1.60
N ILE A 292 -17.09 -22.08 2.00
CA ILE A 292 -17.82 -22.57 3.18
C ILE A 292 -16.90 -22.52 4.42
N SER A 293 -15.69 -23.06 4.30
CA SER A 293 -14.69 -23.10 5.37
C SER A 293 -13.26 -23.02 4.80
N GLY A 294 -12.30 -22.63 5.63
CA GLY A 294 -10.89 -22.45 5.23
C GLY A 294 -10.24 -21.15 5.71
N PRO A 295 -10.83 -19.96 5.44
CA PRO A 295 -10.24 -18.68 5.85
C PRO A 295 -10.02 -18.61 7.38
N LYS A 296 -8.77 -18.32 7.79
CA LYS A 296 -8.43 -18.07 9.20
C LYS A 296 -8.89 -16.69 9.71
N ILE A 297 -9.20 -15.78 8.79
CA ILE A 297 -9.64 -14.41 9.05
C ILE A 297 -11.04 -14.26 8.46
N LYS A 298 -12.00 -13.85 9.28
CA LYS A 298 -13.38 -13.61 8.83
C LYS A 298 -13.51 -12.20 8.28
N PHE A 299 -14.40 -12.02 7.31
CA PHE A 299 -14.84 -10.69 6.89
C PHE A 299 -15.91 -10.19 7.85
N ASP A 300 -15.63 -9.07 8.53
CA ASP A 300 -16.60 -8.32 9.33
C ASP A 300 -16.50 -6.85 8.95
N VAL A 301 -17.56 -6.32 8.33
CA VAL A 301 -17.64 -4.92 7.87
C VAL A 301 -17.60 -3.92 9.03
N SER A 302 -17.98 -4.35 10.22
CA SER A 302 -18.07 -3.50 11.41
C SER A 302 -16.86 -3.57 12.33
N ALA A 303 -15.94 -4.53 12.10
CA ALA A 303 -14.72 -4.69 12.89
C ALA A 303 -13.89 -3.40 12.95
N GLN A 304 -13.33 -3.12 14.13
CA GLN A 304 -12.51 -1.94 14.37
C GLN A 304 -11.07 -2.33 14.74
N PRO A 305 -10.26 -2.87 13.81
CA PRO A 305 -8.90 -3.30 14.11
C PRO A 305 -8.04 -2.13 14.61
N THR A 306 -7.36 -2.32 15.73
CA THR A 306 -6.43 -1.37 16.34
C THR A 306 -5.34 -2.09 17.14
N ASN A 307 -4.12 -1.58 17.10
CA ASN A 307 -3.03 -2.03 17.97
C ASN A 307 -3.10 -1.39 19.37
N LEU A 308 -4.01 -0.44 19.58
CA LEU A 308 -4.07 0.39 20.78
C LEU A 308 -5.23 -0.04 21.67
N LYS A 309 -4.92 -0.88 22.67
CA LYS A 309 -5.93 -1.35 23.65
C LYS A 309 -6.72 -0.21 24.31
N ARG A 310 -6.09 0.95 24.54
CA ARG A 310 -6.74 2.17 25.09
C ARG A 310 -7.87 2.74 24.23
N LEU A 311 -7.98 2.34 22.97
CA LEU A 311 -9.06 2.78 22.05
C LEU A 311 -10.24 1.81 22.05
N CYS A 312 -10.11 0.65 22.69
CA CYS A 312 -11.17 -0.33 22.77
C CYS A 312 -12.20 0.10 23.81
N LYS A 313 -13.48 -0.12 23.53
CA LYS A 313 -14.50 -0.08 24.59
C LYS A 313 -14.16 -1.19 25.58
N GLU A 314 -14.21 -0.88 26.87
CA GLU A 314 -14.11 -1.90 27.91
C GLU A 314 -15.24 -2.93 27.70
N ALA A 315 -14.88 -4.21 27.77
CA ALA A 315 -15.82 -5.33 27.71
C ALA A 315 -16.71 -5.37 28.95
#